data_AF-A0A7X0APK9-F1
#
_entry.id   AF-A0A7X0APK9-F1
#
_cell.length_a   1.000
_cell.length_b   1.000
_cell.length_c   1.000
_cell.angle_alpha   90.00
_cell.angle_beta   90.00
_cell.angle_gamma   90.00
#
_symmetry.space_group_name_H-M   'P 1'
#
loop_
_entity.id
_entity.type
_entity.pdbx_description
1 polymer ?
#
loop_
_entity_poly.entity_id
_entity_poly.type
_entity_poly.pdbx_seq_one_letter_code
_entity_poly.pdbx_strand_id
1 'polypeptide(L)' 'MAASKDSLERLHSTIADKLTTAIEEMESGEKGLAALLNVARQFVKDNGIEAELVPGVGAGKLAEKLKEFPFDPTAIN' A
#
# COMPACT_ATOMS: atom_id res chain seq x y z
N MET A 1 12.68 12.85 -20.66
CA MET A 1 11.25 12.67 -20.97
C MET A 1 10.53 12.42 -19.66
N ALA A 2 9.73 13.35 -19.17
CA ALA A 2 8.86 13.08 -18.03
C ALA A 2 7.75 12.13 -18.51
N ALA A 3 7.51 11.03 -17.79
CA ALA A 3 6.33 10.21 -18.06
C ALA A 3 5.08 11.10 -17.99
N SER A 4 4.13 10.92 -18.92
CA SER A 4 2.87 11.66 -18.85
C SER A 4 2.19 11.36 -17.51
N LYS A 5 1.51 12.37 -16.93
CA LYS A 5 0.82 12.24 -15.63
C LYS A 5 -0.04 10.96 -15.56
N ASP A 6 -0.78 10.68 -16.63
CA ASP A 6 -1.60 9.46 -16.77
C ASP A 6 -0.80 8.16 -16.70
N SER A 7 0.44 8.16 -17.20
CA SER A 7 1.31 6.97 -17.15
C SER A 7 1.85 6.73 -15.75
N LEU A 8 2.10 7.80 -14.98
CA LEU A 8 2.47 7.70 -13.57
C LEU A 8 1.28 7.24 -12.72
N GLU A 9 0.09 7.79 -12.94
CA GLU A 9 -1.13 7.36 -12.23
C GLU A 9 -1.44 5.88 -12.49
N ARG A 10 -1.34 5.41 -13.74
CA ARG A 10 -1.49 3.98 -14.08
C ARG A 10 -0.44 3.10 -13.42
N LEU A 11 0.81 3.58 -13.35
CA LEU A 11 1.88 2.84 -12.68
C LEU A 11 1.60 2.72 -11.18
N HIS A 12 1.20 3.81 -10.52
CA HIS A 12 0.86 3.81 -9.10
C HIS A 12 -0.33 2.89 -8.81
N SER A 13 -1.38 2.92 -9.63
CA SER A 13 -2.52 2.02 -9.48
C SER A 13 -2.09 0.56 -9.61
N THR A 14 -1.29 0.24 -10.65
CA THR A 14 -0.78 -1.12 -10.87
C THR A 14 0.04 -1.63 -9.68
N ILE A 15 0.94 -0.79 -9.14
CA ILE A 15 1.77 -1.16 -7.99
C ILE A 15 0.89 -1.39 -6.76
N ALA A 16 -0.07 -0.49 -6.51
CA ALA A 16 -0.97 -0.61 -5.37
C ALA A 16 -1.84 -1.86 -5.43
N ASP A 17 -2.35 -2.22 -6.62
CA ASP A 17 -3.12 -3.44 -6.82
C ASP A 17 -2.27 -4.68 -6.54
N LYS A 18 -1.03 -4.71 -7.03
CA LYS A 18 -0.10 -5.83 -6.77
C LYS A 18 0.26 -5.97 -5.30
N LEU A 19 0.51 -4.86 -4.59
CA LEU A 19 0.75 -4.88 -3.16
C LEU A 19 -0.47 -5.38 -2.38
N THR A 20 -1.67 -4.95 -2.79
CA THR A 20 -2.93 -5.39 -2.17
C THR A 20 -3.12 -6.89 -2.33
N THR A 21 -2.99 -7.42 -3.55
CA THR A 21 -3.10 -8.86 -3.82
C THR A 21 -2.06 -9.66 -3.03
N ALA A 22 -0.80 -9.21 -3.00
CA ALA A 22 0.23 -9.90 -2.24
C ALA A 22 -0.08 -9.93 -0.73
N ILE A 23 -0.66 -8.88 -0.16
CA ILE A 23 -1.09 -8.88 1.25
C ILE A 23 -2.30 -9.81 1.47
N GLU A 24 -3.25 -9.85 0.53
CA GLU A 24 -4.43 -10.72 0.60
C GLU A 24 -4.08 -12.22 0.50
N GLU A 25 -3.03 -12.57 -0.24
CA GLU A 25 -2.57 -13.94 -0.45
C GLU A 25 -1.72 -14.47 0.72
N MET A 26 -1.20 -13.60 1.59
CA MET A 26 -0.34 -14.00 2.71
C MET A 26 -1.13 -14.31 3.98
N GLU A 27 -0.70 -15.35 4.70
CA GLU A 27 -1.28 -15.69 5.99
C GLU A 27 -0.77 -14.78 7.11
N SER A 28 -1.61 -14.57 8.13
CA SER A 28 -1.22 -13.81 9.32
C SER A 28 -0.05 -14.50 10.03
N GLY A 29 1.10 -13.83 10.12
CA GLY A 29 2.32 -14.38 10.71
C GLY A 29 3.29 -15.00 9.69
N GLU A 30 2.95 -15.01 8.41
CA GLU A 30 3.85 -15.46 7.35
C GLU A 30 5.12 -14.59 7.28
N LYS A 31 6.28 -15.25 7.19
CA LYS A 31 7.58 -14.59 7.20
C LYS A 31 7.71 -13.70 5.96
N GLY A 32 7.73 -12.39 6.18
CA GLY A 32 7.82 -11.39 5.11
C GLY A 32 6.62 -10.46 5.04
N LEU A 33 5.48 -10.83 5.65
CA LEU A 33 4.28 -9.99 5.67
C LEU A 33 4.56 -8.62 6.32
N ALA A 34 5.28 -8.60 7.44
CA ALA A 34 5.66 -7.34 8.10
C ALA A 34 6.52 -6.43 7.20
N ALA A 35 7.44 -7.01 6.43
CA ALA A 35 8.27 -6.26 5.49
C ALA A 35 7.41 -5.71 4.33
N LEU A 36 6.51 -6.53 3.79
CA LEU A 36 5.59 -6.14 2.73
C LEU A 36 4.64 -5.02 3.19
N LEU A 37 4.07 -5.13 4.39
CA LEU A 37 3.23 -4.10 5.00
C LEU A 37 3.99 -2.77 5.18
N ASN A 38 5.27 -2.82 5.56
CA ASN A 38 6.10 -1.61 5.67
C ASN A 38 6.36 -0.96 4.31
N VAL A 39 6.63 -1.75 3.26
CA VAL A 39 6.77 -1.25 1.88
C VAL A 39 5.46 -0.60 1.41
N ALA A 40 4.32 -1.24 1.67
CA ALA A 40 3.01 -0.71 1.31
C ALA A 40 2.68 0.61 2.03
N ARG A 41 2.96 0.71 3.34
CA ARG A 41 2.81 1.96 4.10
C ARG A 41 3.68 3.08 3.55
N GLN A 42 4.96 2.77 3.27
CA GLN A 42 5.89 3.74 2.70
C GLN A 42 5.44 4.21 1.31
N PHE A 43 4.93 3.30 0.47
CA PHE A 43 4.38 3.64 -0.84
C PHE A 43 3.17 4.60 -0.73
N VAL A 44 2.23 4.33 0.18
CA VAL A 44 1.06 5.20 0.41
C VAL A 44 1.50 6.59 0.88
N LYS A 45 2.44 6.64 1.82
CA LYS A 45 3.00 7.89 2.36
C LYS A 45 3.75 8.71 1.32
N ASP A 46 4.67 8.10 0.57
CA ASP A 46 5.53 8.80 -0.40
C ASP A 46 4.76 9.38 -1.58
N ASN A 47 3.58 8.84 -1.85
CA ASN A 47 2.70 9.32 -2.92
C ASN A 47 1.57 10.23 -2.41
N GLY A 48 1.56 10.61 -1.13
CA GLY A 48 0.56 11.50 -0.55
C GLY A 48 -0.86 10.90 -0.49
N ILE A 49 -0.99 9.59 -0.63
CA ILE A 49 -2.28 8.88 -0.68
C ILE A 49 -2.99 8.94 0.70
N GLU A 50 -2.24 9.14 1.78
CA GLU A 50 -2.80 9.32 3.13
C GLU A 50 -3.74 10.53 3.26
N ALA A 51 -3.59 11.54 2.39
CA ALA A 51 -4.40 12.77 2.42
C ALA A 51 -5.63 12.73 1.48
N GLU A 52 -5.60 11.88 0.45
CA GLU A 52 -6.67 11.74 -0.54
C GLU A 52 -7.03 10.26 -0.72
N LEU A 53 -7.74 9.69 0.25
CA LEU A 53 -8.43 8.42 0.08
C LEU A 53 -9.56 8.62 -0.94
N VAL A 54 -9.26 8.58 -2.23
CA VAL A 54 -10.28 8.53 -3.29
C VAL A 54 -10.72 7.06 -3.44
N PRO A 55 -11.95 6.72 -3.03
CA PRO A 55 -12.43 5.34 -3.15
C PRO A 55 -12.51 4.94 -4.62
N GLY A 56 -12.00 3.76 -4.96
CA GLY A 56 -12.06 3.20 -6.33
C GLY A 56 -10.75 3.24 -7.13
N VAL A 57 -9.70 3.88 -6.61
CA VAL A 57 -8.34 3.82 -7.17
C VAL A 57 -7.53 2.77 -6.41
N GLY A 58 -6.64 2.01 -7.08
CA GLY A 58 -5.86 0.93 -6.45
C GLY A 58 -5.09 1.37 -5.20
N ALA A 59 -4.58 2.60 -5.21
CA ALA A 59 -3.95 3.26 -4.07
C ALA A 59 -4.87 3.40 -2.84
N GLY A 60 -6.12 3.80 -3.04
CA GLY A 60 -7.12 3.89 -1.97
C GLY A 60 -7.49 2.51 -1.41
N LYS A 61 -7.57 1.50 -2.28
CA LYS A 61 -7.82 0.11 -1.87
C LYS A 61 -6.69 -0.42 -0.98
N LEU A 62 -5.43 -0.16 -1.36
CA LEU A 62 -4.26 -0.52 -0.54
C LEU A 62 -4.30 0.17 0.83
N ALA A 63 -4.60 1.48 0.86
CA ALA A 63 -4.65 2.24 2.10
C ALA A 63 -5.75 1.74 3.05
N GLU A 64 -6.93 1.37 2.54
CA GLU A 64 -7.97 0.70 3.35
C GLU A 64 -7.49 -0.66 3.88
N LYS A 65 -6.85 -1.48 3.03
CA LYS A 65 -6.35 -2.79 3.43
C LYS A 65 -5.32 -2.71 4.56
N LEU A 66 -4.46 -1.68 4.53
CA LEU A 66 -3.46 -1.45 5.59
C LEU A 66 -4.08 -1.14 6.96
N LYS A 67 -5.33 -0.65 7.03
CA LYS A 67 -6.02 -0.42 8.31
C LYS A 67 -6.36 -1.71 9.05
N GLU A 68 -6.51 -2.82 8.33
CA GLU A 68 -6.71 -4.15 8.93
C GLU A 68 -5.45 -4.66 9.65
N PHE A 69 -4.29 -4.07 9.34
CA PHE A 69 -2.99 -4.39 9.94
C PHE A 69 -2.44 -3.17 10.68
N PRO A 70 -3.02 -2.79 11.84
CA PRO A 70 -2.53 -1.65 12.61
C PRO A 70 -1.07 -1.84 12.98
N PHE A 71 -0.24 -0.85 12.65
CA PHE A 71 1.15 -0.82 13.11
C PHE A 71 1.18 -0.27 14.53
N ASP A 72 1.55 -1.11 15.49
CA ASP A 72 1.84 -0.68 16.85
C ASP A 72 3.37 -0.52 17.03
N PRO A 73 3.90 0.72 17.05
CA PRO A 73 5.32 0.96 17.28
C PRO A 73 5.78 0.56 18.68
N THR A 74 4.87 0.31 19.63
CA THR A 74 5.18 -0.07 21.02
C THR A 74 5.22 -1.57 21.24
N ALA A 75 4.71 -2.38 20.29
CA ALA A 75 4.70 -3.84 20.36
C ALA A 75 6.06 -4.50 20.08
N ILE A 76 7.12 -3.72 19.83
CA ILE A 76 8.50 -4.19 19.58
C ILE A 76 9.41 -3.95 20.81
N ASN A 77 8.83 -3.85 22.01
CA ASN A 77 9.59 -3.78 23.28
C ASN A 77 9.34 -5.02 24.14
#